data_AF-A0A8S3JU16-F1
#
_entry.id   AF-A0A8S3JU16-F1
#
_cell.length_a   1.000
_cell.length_b   1.000
_cell.length_c   1.000
_cell.angle_alpha   90.00
_cell.angle_beta   90.00
_cell.angle_gamma   90.00
#
_symmetry.space_group_name_H-M   'P 1'
#
loop_
_entity.id
_entity.type
_entity.pdbx_description
1 polymer ?
#
loop_
_entity_poly.entity_id
_entity_poly.type
_entity_poly.pdbx_seq_one_letter_code
_entity_poly.pdbx_strand_id
1 'polypeptide(L)'
;MHRDEFENLKENVGELISINAFFSTTLQSQVALNFTDNGFGRPDYESVLFGIHVDCCSLSAKPFGNVQHLSFIKDEYEILFCVGAVFRIKSVEDNETI
;
A
#
# COMPACT_ATOMS: atom_id res chain seq x y z
N MET A 1 2.84 -10.66 0.94
CA MET A 1 1.68 -10.98 0.06
C MET A 1 1.82 -12.41 -0.41
N HIS A 2 0.76 -13.21 -0.49
CA HIS A 2 0.91 -14.58 -1.02
C HIS A 2 1.38 -14.52 -2.49
N ARG A 3 2.24 -15.44 -2.94
CA ARG A 3 2.83 -15.40 -4.29
C ARG A 3 1.77 -15.33 -5.38
N ASP A 4 0.70 -16.12 -5.27
CA ASP A 4 -0.41 -16.08 -6.23
C ASP A 4 -1.11 -14.71 -6.29
N GLU A 5 -1.26 -14.01 -5.16
CA GLU A 5 -1.81 -12.65 -5.13
C GLU A 5 -0.85 -11.65 -5.80
N PHE A 6 0.46 -11.82 -5.58
CA PHE A 6 1.48 -10.98 -6.19
C PHE A 6 1.54 -11.16 -7.71
N GLU A 7 1.51 -12.40 -8.21
CA GLU A 7 1.44 -12.68 -9.65
C GLU A 7 0.14 -12.14 -10.26
N ASN A 8 -0.99 -12.25 -9.55
CA ASN A 8 -2.22 -11.60 -9.98
C ASN A 8 -2.07 -10.08 -10.14
N LEU A 9 -1.34 -9.39 -9.25
CA LEU A 9 -1.07 -7.96 -9.43
C LEU A 9 -0.20 -7.68 -10.67
N LYS A 10 0.80 -8.52 -10.94
CA LYS A 10 1.67 -8.39 -12.12
C LYS A 10 0.88 -8.56 -13.43
N GLU A 11 0.01 -9.56 -13.50
CA GLU A 11 -0.80 -9.83 -14.69
C GLU A 11 -1.87 -8.76 -14.95
N ASN A 12 -2.29 -8.04 -13.90
CA ASN A 12 -3.36 -7.04 -13.96
C ASN A 12 -2.86 -5.60 -13.91
N VAL A 13 -1.61 -5.33 -14.32
CA VAL A 13 -1.12 -3.95 -14.49
C VAL A 13 -2.02 -3.18 -15.45
N GLY A 14 -2.46 -2.00 -15.04
CA GLY A 14 -3.44 -1.17 -15.75
C GLY A 14 -4.86 -1.31 -15.21
N GLU A 15 -5.20 -2.42 -14.56
CA GLU A 15 -6.53 -2.67 -13.98
C GLU A 15 -6.69 -2.07 -12.57
N LEU A 16 -7.87 -2.27 -12.00
CA LEU A 16 -8.26 -1.76 -10.68
C LEU A 16 -8.21 -2.86 -9.62
N ILE A 17 -7.74 -2.51 -8.42
CA ILE A 17 -7.85 -3.34 -7.22
C ILE A 17 -8.60 -2.59 -6.13
N SER A 18 -9.31 -3.32 -5.28
CA SER A 18 -9.95 -2.77 -4.09
C SER A 18 -9.42 -3.44 -2.84
N ILE A 19 -9.19 -2.66 -1.78
CA ILE A 19 -8.77 -3.20 -0.49
C ILE A 19 -10.00 -3.36 0.41
N ASN A 20 -10.29 -4.60 0.81
CA ASN A 20 -11.44 -4.91 1.68
C ASN A 20 -11.11 -4.80 3.18
N ALA A 21 -10.39 -3.74 3.54
CA ALA A 21 -10.03 -3.38 4.90
C ALA A 21 -9.69 -1.88 4.93
N PHE A 22 -9.60 -1.30 6.13
CA PHE A 22 -8.91 -0.01 6.27
C PHE A 22 -7.46 -0.22 5.85
N PHE A 23 -6.95 0.69 5.01
CA PHE A 23 -5.60 0.57 4.48
C PHE A 23 -4.73 1.69 5.06
N SER A 24 -4.01 1.34 6.13
CA SER A 24 -3.04 2.22 6.77
C SER A 24 -1.82 2.41 5.88
N THR A 25 -1.45 3.66 5.65
CA THR A 25 -0.30 4.05 4.82
C THR A 25 0.42 5.21 5.47
N THR A 26 1.61 5.54 4.99
CA THR A 26 2.43 6.62 5.54
C THR A 26 2.97 7.51 4.45
N LEU A 27 3.19 8.79 4.78
CA LEU A 27 3.92 9.72 3.91
C LEU A 27 5.43 9.48 3.89
N GLN A 28 5.95 8.61 4.76
CA GLN A 28 7.39 8.34 4.89
C GLN A 28 7.74 6.92 4.48
N SER A 29 8.45 6.77 3.35
CA SER A 29 8.83 5.45 2.83
C SER A 29 9.64 4.60 3.82
N GLN A 30 10.47 5.23 4.65
CA GLN A 30 11.24 4.53 5.68
C GLN A 30 10.35 3.90 6.75
N VAL A 31 9.25 4.57 7.12
CA VAL A 31 8.24 4.00 8.03
C VAL A 31 7.57 2.80 7.35
N ALA A 32 7.19 2.91 6.08
CA ALA A 32 6.55 1.81 5.35
C ALA A 32 7.47 0.57 5.24
N LEU A 33 8.76 0.77 5.02
CA LEU A 33 9.76 -0.31 4.96
C LEU A 33 9.87 -1.08 6.28
N ASN A 34 9.63 -0.46 7.43
CA ASN A 34 9.62 -1.17 8.71
C ASN A 34 8.48 -2.22 8.81
N PHE A 35 7.45 -2.11 7.97
CA PHE A 35 6.35 -3.08 7.87
C PHE A 35 6.57 -4.12 6.78
N THR A 36 7.67 -4.03 6.03
CA THR A 36 8.08 -5.05 5.07
C THR A 36 8.90 -6.11 5.79
N ASP A 37 8.52 -7.38 5.62
CA ASP A 37 9.28 -8.51 6.18
C ASP A 37 10.40 -8.88 5.20
N ASN A 38 11.48 -9.48 5.69
CA ASN A 38 12.55 -10.01 4.82
C ASN A 38 12.22 -11.40 4.24
N GLY A 39 10.96 -11.85 4.39
CA GLY A 39 10.46 -13.13 3.88
C GLY A 39 10.97 -14.36 4.66
N PHE A 40 11.67 -14.16 5.77
CA PHE A 40 12.29 -15.26 6.49
C PHE A 40 11.23 -16.20 7.10
N GLY A 41 11.22 -17.45 6.64
CA GLY A 41 10.30 -18.49 7.13
C GLY A 41 8.92 -18.51 6.47
N ARG A 42 8.69 -17.74 5.39
CA ARG A 42 7.43 -17.76 4.62
C ARG A 42 7.70 -17.92 3.12
N PRO A 43 8.00 -19.15 2.64
CA PRO A 43 8.46 -19.39 1.27
C PRO A 43 7.45 -19.04 0.17
N ASP A 44 6.15 -18.98 0.52
CA ASP A 44 5.06 -18.66 -0.41
C ASP A 44 4.61 -17.19 -0.32
N TYR A 45 5.39 -16.34 0.37
CA TYR A 45 5.07 -14.93 0.55
C TYR A 45 6.18 -14.04 0.00
N GLU A 46 5.77 -13.02 -0.73
CA GLU A 46 6.64 -11.97 -1.23
C GLU A 46 6.53 -10.73 -0.34
N SER A 47 7.66 -10.07 -0.10
CA SER A 47 7.69 -8.76 0.56
C SER A 47 7.32 -7.69 -0.45
N VAL A 48 6.32 -6.87 -0.13
CA VAL A 48 5.75 -5.90 -1.08
C VAL A 48 5.66 -4.54 -0.42
N LEU A 49 6.18 -3.52 -1.13
CA LEU A 49 6.02 -2.11 -0.79
C LEU A 49 5.06 -1.46 -1.79
N PHE A 50 3.94 -0.91 -1.30
CA PHE A 50 2.99 -0.19 -2.14
C PHE A 50 3.37 1.29 -2.27
N GLY A 51 3.68 1.73 -3.49
CA GLY A 51 3.76 3.14 -3.84
C GLY A 51 2.39 3.66 -4.29
N ILE A 52 1.82 4.60 -3.54
CA ILE A 52 0.51 5.18 -3.86
C ILE A 52 0.67 6.65 -4.25
N HIS A 53 0.26 6.97 -5.46
CA HIS A 53 0.14 8.35 -5.92
C HIS A 53 -1.33 8.77 -5.92
N VAL A 54 -1.63 9.91 -5.29
CA VAL A 54 -2.97 10.47 -5.23
C VAL A 54 -2.95 11.90 -5.74
N ASP A 55 -3.69 12.15 -6.81
CA ASP A 55 -4.02 13.51 -7.24
C ASP A 55 -5.25 14.01 -6.47
N CYS A 56 -5.02 14.83 -5.46
CA CYS A 56 -6.08 15.36 -4.62
C CYS A 56 -7.00 16.35 -5.35
N CYS A 57 -6.58 16.92 -6.48
CA CYS A 57 -7.33 17.95 -7.20
C CYS A 57 -8.44 17.36 -8.09
N SER A 58 -8.30 16.10 -8.52
CA SER A 58 -9.27 15.43 -9.39
C SER A 58 -10.33 14.62 -8.65
N LEU A 59 -10.22 14.49 -7.32
CA LEU A 59 -11.14 13.70 -6.50
C LEU A 59 -12.34 14.52 -6.02
N SER A 60 -13.55 14.08 -6.37
CA SER A 60 -14.80 14.66 -5.86
C SER A 60 -15.04 14.34 -4.37
N ALA A 61 -14.51 13.22 -3.90
CA ALA A 61 -14.50 12.82 -2.50
C ALA A 61 -13.14 12.19 -2.15
N LYS A 62 -12.66 12.42 -0.93
CA LYS A 62 -11.39 11.87 -0.45
C LYS A 62 -11.68 10.58 0.33
N PRO A 63 -11.35 9.39 -0.19
CA PRO A 63 -11.55 8.13 0.52
C PRO A 63 -10.46 7.87 1.57
N PHE A 64 -9.77 8.91 2.04
CA PHE A 64 -8.67 8.84 3.00
C PHE A 64 -8.59 10.10 3.84
N GLY A 65 -7.93 9.98 5.00
CA GLY A 65 -7.66 11.10 5.89
C GLY A 65 -6.30 10.99 6.55
N ASN A 66 -5.70 12.15 6.86
CA ASN A 66 -4.55 12.20 7.76
C ASN A 66 -5.05 12.04 9.19
N VAL A 67 -4.66 10.93 9.82
CA VAL A 67 -5.07 10.56 11.19
C VAL A 67 -3.94 10.73 12.19
N GLN A 68 -2.82 11.34 11.80
CA GLN A 68 -1.64 11.55 12.66
C GLN A 68 -1.98 12.21 14.00
N HIS A 69 -2.91 13.16 14.00
CA HIS A 69 -3.33 13.88 15.21
C HIS A 69 -4.20 13.03 16.16
N LEU A 70 -4.80 11.95 15.65
CA LEU A 70 -5.62 10.99 16.40
C LEU A 70 -4.84 9.73 16.77
N SER A 71 -3.76 9.42 16.03
CA SER A 71 -2.95 8.23 16.26
C SER A 71 -2.18 8.30 17.58
N PHE A 72 -2.07 7.16 18.24
CA PHE A 72 -1.19 6.98 19.39
C PHE A 72 0.29 7.13 19.00
N ILE A 73 0.64 6.74 17.76
CA ILE A 73 1.99 6.78 17.21
C ILE A 73 2.05 7.87 16.13
N LYS A 74 2.34 9.10 16.55
CA LYS A 74 2.30 10.27 15.66
C LYS A 74 3.42 10.30 14.62
N ASP A 75 4.51 9.58 14.87
CA ASP A 75 5.69 9.56 14.00
C ASP A 75 5.53 8.60 12.81
N GLU A 76 4.39 7.92 12.69
CA GLU A 76 4.06 7.11 11.51
C GLU A 76 3.53 7.96 10.35
N TYR A 77 3.14 9.23 10.57
CA TYR A 77 2.58 10.11 9.55
C TYR A 77 1.45 9.43 8.74
N GLU A 78 0.55 8.78 9.48
CA GLU A 78 -0.44 7.87 8.90
C GLU A 78 -1.50 8.61 8.07
N ILE A 79 -1.67 8.11 6.85
CA ILE A 79 -2.82 8.36 5.98
C ILE A 79 -3.65 7.07 5.93
N LEU A 80 -4.89 7.14 6.42
CA LEU A 80 -5.77 5.98 6.50
C LEU A 80 -6.81 6.04 5.38
N PHE A 81 -6.84 5.03 4.52
CA PHE A 81 -7.86 4.86 3.49
C PHE A 81 -9.04 4.05 4.03
N CYS A 82 -10.26 4.44 3.63
CA CYS A 82 -11.49 3.73 3.97
C CYS A 82 -11.56 2.34 3.31
N VAL A 83 -12.33 1.45 3.94
CA VAL A 83 -12.68 0.15 3.38
C VAL A 83 -13.29 0.32 1.98
N GLY A 84 -12.84 -0.49 1.02
CA GLY A 84 -13.32 -0.45 -0.36
C GLY A 84 -12.67 0.64 -1.20
N ALA A 85 -11.61 1.31 -0.71
CA ALA A 85 -10.79 2.18 -1.55
C ALA A 85 -10.26 1.42 -2.77
N VAL A 86 -10.37 2.05 -3.94
CA VAL A 86 -9.99 1.48 -5.24
C VAL A 86 -8.74 2.18 -5.76
N PHE A 87 -7.80 1.38 -6.24
CA PHE A 87 -6.52 1.85 -6.78
C PHE A 87 -6.31 1.26 -8.16
N ARG A 88 -5.67 2.02 -9.06
CA ARG A 88 -5.22 1.49 -10.35
C ARG A 88 -3.78 1.02 -10.22
N ILE A 89 -3.50 -0.21 -10.64
CA ILE A 89 -2.13 -0.73 -10.71
C ILE A 89 -1.43 -0.02 -11.87
N LYS A 90 -0.38 0.75 -11.57
CA LYS A 90 0.37 1.50 -12.59
C LYS A 90 1.57 0.72 -13.12
N SER A 91 2.32 0.11 -12.21
CA SER A 91 3.44 -0.78 -12.49
C SER A 91 3.61 -1.74 -11.31
N VAL A 92 4.30 -2.84 -11.56
CA VAL A 92 4.86 -3.73 -10.54
C VAL A 92 6.31 -3.96 -10.93
N GLU A 93 7.22 -3.74 -9.98
CA GLU A 93 8.66 -3.76 -10.21
C GLU A 93 9.31 -4.69 -9.18
N ASP A 94 10.16 -5.59 -9.64
CA ASP A 94 10.96 -6.45 -8.77
C ASP A 94 12.21 -5.67 -8.33
N ASN A 95 12.24 -5.24 -7.06
CA ASN A 95 13.44 -4.63 -6.49
C ASN A 95 14.38 -5.75 -6.01
N GLU A 96 15.24 -6.26 -6.89
CA GLU A 96 16.31 -7.21 -6.53
C GLU A 96 17.44 -6.57 -5.70
N THR A 97 17.30 -5.31 -5.22
CA THR A 97 18.36 -4.65 -4.45
C THR A 97 17.78 -3.65 -3.45
N ILE A 98 17.86 -3.99 -2.16
CA ILE A 98 17.85 -3.04 -1.04
C ILE A 98 19.22 -3.13 -0.37
#